data_AF-A0A914NZH2-F1
#
_entry.id   AF-A0A914NZH2-F1
#
_cell.length_a   1.000
_cell.length_b   1.000
_cell.length_c   1.000
_cell.angle_alpha   90.00
_cell.angle_beta   90.00
_cell.angle_gamma   90.00
#
_symmetry.space_group_name_H-M   'P 1'
#
loop_
_entity.id
_entity.type
_entity.pdbx_description
1 polymer ?
#
loop_
_entity_poly.entity_id
_entity_poly.type
_entity_poly.pdbx_seq_one_letter_code
_entity_poly.pdbx_strand_id
1 'polypeptide(L)'
;MTKENIQKIIDEAQKPNEETNDMDDETEIMWEYKLPNEDDSALKKASTKEMMELTENEQLPSDALVRRCGTDSFYTAGRVDFEIYLD
;
A
#
# COMPACT_ATOMS: atom_id res chain seq x y z
N MET A 1 -16.45 -46.99 8.48
CA MET A 1 -16.19 -45.73 7.75
C MET A 1 -15.41 -44.83 8.68
N THR A 2 -14.09 -44.78 8.54
CA THR A 2 -13.20 -44.12 9.49
C THR A 2 -11.84 -43.83 8.84
N LYS A 3 -11.41 -42.57 8.93
CA LYS A 3 -10.05 -42.02 8.75
C LYS A 3 -9.57 -41.67 7.32
N GLU A 4 -10.35 -40.88 6.58
CA GLU A 4 -9.88 -40.25 5.31
C GLU A 4 -9.62 -38.73 5.38
N ASN A 5 -9.58 -38.10 6.56
CA ASN A 5 -9.67 -36.62 6.64
C ASN A 5 -8.50 -35.89 7.35
N ILE A 6 -7.27 -36.39 7.30
CA ILE A 6 -6.08 -35.69 7.87
C ILE A 6 -5.01 -35.40 6.79
N GLN A 7 -5.42 -35.04 5.56
CA GLN A 7 -4.48 -34.66 4.50
C GLN A 7 -4.87 -33.34 3.80
N LYS A 8 -5.38 -32.36 4.56
CA LYS A 8 -5.86 -31.06 4.03
C LYS A 8 -5.40 -29.82 4.81
N ILE A 9 -4.27 -29.86 5.52
CA ILE A 9 -3.79 -28.73 6.36
C ILE A 9 -2.30 -28.41 6.12
N ILE A 10 -1.78 -28.67 4.92
CA ILE A 10 -0.40 -28.25 4.59
C ILE A 10 -0.40 -27.68 3.17
N ASP A 11 -1.21 -26.64 2.98
CA ASP A 11 -1.09 -25.71 1.86
C ASP A 11 -1.07 -24.29 2.45
N GLU A 12 -0.33 -23.39 1.81
CA GLU A 12 -0.23 -21.95 2.11
C GLU A 12 0.62 -21.50 3.31
N ALA A 13 1.95 -21.49 3.16
CA ALA A 13 2.79 -20.42 3.71
C ALA A 13 4.22 -20.39 3.13
N GLN A 14 4.40 -20.59 1.82
CA GLN A 14 5.65 -20.23 1.15
C GLN A 14 5.34 -19.67 -0.24
N LYS A 15 5.01 -18.38 -0.30
CA LYS A 15 5.33 -17.59 -1.50
C LYS A 15 6.54 -16.74 -1.16
N PRO A 16 7.65 -16.84 -1.92
CA PRO A 16 8.72 -15.87 -1.83
C PRO A 16 8.10 -14.51 -2.18
N ASN A 17 8.24 -13.54 -1.28
CA ASN A 17 7.87 -12.17 -1.61
C ASN A 17 8.87 -11.74 -2.68
N GLU A 18 8.41 -11.81 -3.92
CA GLU A 18 9.05 -11.29 -5.10
C GLU A 18 9.38 -9.83 -4.78
N GLU A 19 10.67 -9.56 -4.54
CA GLU A 19 11.22 -8.23 -4.68
C GLU A 19 10.93 -7.83 -6.12
N THR A 20 9.80 -7.16 -6.35
CA THR A 20 9.55 -6.45 -7.60
C THR A 20 10.53 -5.30 -7.62
N ASN A 21 11.68 -5.63 -8.17
CA ASN A 21 12.65 -4.74 -8.75
C ASN A 21 11.93 -3.89 -9.82
N ASP A 22 11.25 -2.83 -9.39
CA ASP A 22 10.81 -1.75 -10.27
C ASP A 22 12.06 -0.93 -10.64
N MET A 23 12.95 -1.55 -11.40
CA MET A 23 13.59 -0.80 -12.47
C MET A 23 12.46 -0.44 -13.43
N ASP A 24 12.16 0.84 -13.61
CA ASP A 24 11.93 1.43 -14.94
C ASP A 24 11.32 2.83 -14.86
N ASP A 25 11.90 3.69 -15.70
CA ASP A 25 11.35 4.88 -16.34
C ASP A 25 10.80 6.02 -15.47
N GLU A 26 11.05 7.24 -15.95
CA GLU A 26 10.61 8.56 -15.43
C GLU A 26 9.07 8.72 -15.36
N THR A 27 8.37 7.75 -14.76
CA THR A 27 6.93 7.71 -14.60
C THR A 27 6.58 8.18 -13.19
N GLU A 28 5.84 9.29 -13.14
CA GLU A 28 5.40 9.91 -11.89
C GLU A 28 4.72 8.89 -10.97
N ILE A 29 5.24 8.75 -9.75
CA ILE A 29 4.68 7.82 -8.75
C ILE A 29 3.34 8.36 -8.25
N MET A 30 2.32 7.53 -8.38
CA MET A 30 0.95 7.80 -7.93
C MET A 30 0.62 6.96 -6.68
N TRP A 31 -0.16 7.56 -5.80
CA TRP A 31 -0.58 6.99 -4.52
C TRP A 31 -2.10 6.86 -4.43
N GLU A 32 -2.56 5.81 -3.76
CA GLU A 32 -3.93 5.65 -3.30
C GLU A 32 -3.97 5.83 -1.78
N TYR A 33 -4.92 6.61 -1.26
CA TYR A 33 -5.05 6.85 0.16
C TYR A 33 -6.50 6.89 0.64
N LYS A 34 -6.69 6.63 1.93
CA LYS A 34 -7.96 6.78 2.64
C LYS A 34 -7.74 7.25 4.08
N LEU A 35 -8.68 8.03 4.60
CA LEU A 35 -8.63 8.56 5.96
C LEU A 35 -8.92 7.46 6.99
N PRO A 36 -8.59 7.69 8.28
CA PRO A 36 -8.95 6.76 9.34
C PRO A 36 -10.45 6.50 9.36
N ASN A 37 -10.83 5.24 9.50
CA ASN A 37 -12.22 4.76 9.49
C ASN A 37 -12.95 4.81 8.14
N GLU A 38 -12.29 5.21 7.05
CA GLU A 38 -12.81 5.04 5.70
C GLU A 38 -12.54 3.61 5.18
N ASP A 39 -13.48 3.08 4.40
CA ASP A 39 -13.30 1.80 3.69
C ASP A 39 -12.68 2.02 2.29
N ASP A 40 -12.44 0.93 1.57
CA ASP A 40 -11.78 0.99 0.25
C ASP A 40 -12.63 1.68 -0.83
N SER A 41 -13.93 1.89 -0.59
CA SER A 41 -14.78 2.65 -1.53
C SER A 41 -14.47 4.15 -1.54
N ALA A 42 -13.78 4.65 -0.51
CA ALA A 42 -13.37 6.04 -0.36
C ALA A 42 -11.92 6.30 -0.80
N LEU A 43 -11.27 5.35 -1.48
CA LEU A 43 -9.90 5.53 -1.97
C LEU A 43 -9.79 6.72 -2.92
N LYS A 44 -8.89 7.63 -2.57
CA LYS A 44 -8.51 8.81 -3.35
C LYS A 44 -7.14 8.58 -3.96
N LYS A 45 -6.87 9.22 -5.10
CA LYS A 45 -5.58 9.16 -5.80
C LYS A 45 -4.90 10.52 -5.75
N ALA A 46 -3.59 10.50 -5.57
CA ALA A 46 -2.77 11.70 -5.53
C ALA A 46 -1.35 11.38 -6.05
N SER A 47 -0.71 12.35 -6.69
CA SER A 47 0.72 12.24 -7.01
C SER A 47 1.58 12.36 -5.75
N THR A 48 2.86 12.01 -5.86
CA THR A 48 3.82 12.20 -4.75
C THR A 48 3.83 13.65 -4.24
N LYS A 49 3.78 14.62 -5.16
CA LYS A 49 3.72 16.04 -4.80
C LYS A 49 2.43 16.41 -4.05
N GLU A 50 1.28 15.94 -4.52
CA GLU A 50 0.00 16.16 -3.83
C GLU A 50 -0.03 15.51 -2.44
N MET A 51 0.56 14.32 -2.27
CA MET A 51 0.68 13.66 -0.96
C MET A 51 1.51 14.47 0.03
N MET A 52 2.59 15.13 -0.43
CA MET A 52 3.35 16.07 0.40
C MET A 52 2.50 17.27 0.80
N GLU A 53 1.84 17.93 -0.15
CA GLU A 53 0.97 19.08 0.14
C GLU A 53 -0.15 18.72 1.13
N LEU A 54 -0.77 17.54 0.99
CA LEU A 54 -1.79 17.05 1.92
C LEU A 54 -1.23 16.81 3.34
N THR A 55 0.01 16.34 3.45
CA THR A 55 0.68 16.11 4.73
C THR A 55 1.08 17.44 5.38
N GLU A 56 1.64 18.37 4.62
CA GLU A 56 2.04 19.72 5.08
C GLU A 56 0.85 20.55 5.56
N ASN A 57 -0.29 20.42 4.89
CA ASN A 57 -1.53 21.12 5.25
C ASN A 57 -2.35 20.40 6.34
N GLU A 58 -1.80 19.35 6.97
CA GLU A 58 -2.47 18.53 7.99
C GLU A 58 -3.81 17.90 7.51
N GLN A 59 -3.99 17.74 6.19
CA GLN A 59 -5.18 17.16 5.57
C GLN A 59 -5.09 15.63 5.45
N LEU A 60 -3.87 15.10 5.46
CA LEU A 60 -3.58 13.67 5.55
C LEU A 60 -2.98 13.37 6.93
N PRO A 61 -3.76 12.81 7.87
CA PRO A 61 -3.25 12.49 9.20
C PRO A 61 -2.28 11.31 9.13
N SER A 62 -1.37 11.21 10.11
CA SER A 62 -0.30 10.20 10.10
C SER A 62 -0.78 8.75 10.21
N ASP A 63 -2.00 8.53 10.71
CA ASP A 63 -2.69 7.23 10.79
C ASP A 63 -3.57 6.93 9.57
N ALA A 64 -3.64 7.82 8.58
CA ALA A 64 -4.25 7.52 7.28
C ALA A 64 -3.50 6.37 6.59
N LEU A 65 -4.21 5.64 5.73
CA LEU A 65 -3.64 4.50 5.01
C LEU A 65 -3.32 4.90 3.57
N VAL A 66 -2.10 4.60 3.13
CA VAL A 66 -1.56 4.94 1.81
C VAL A 66 -0.93 3.72 1.16
N ARG A 67 -0.93 3.67 -0.17
CA ARG A 67 -0.18 2.67 -0.95
C ARG A 67 0.17 3.23 -2.33
N ARG A 68 1.20 2.68 -2.97
CA ARG A 68 1.47 3.01 -4.37
C ARG A 68 0.37 2.41 -5.24
N CYS A 69 -0.09 3.14 -6.26
CA CYS A 69 -1.09 2.65 -7.21
C CYS A 69 -0.68 1.28 -7.77
N GLY A 70 -1.59 0.31 -7.73
CA GLY A 70 -1.35 -1.04 -8.23
C GLY A 70 -0.69 -2.00 -7.24
N THR A 71 -0.38 -1.56 -6.02
CA THR A 71 0.06 -2.43 -4.93
C THR A 71 -1.11 -2.84 -4.03
N ASP A 72 -1.03 -4.00 -3.38
CA ASP A 72 -2.11 -4.50 -2.52
C ASP A 72 -2.05 -3.95 -1.09
N SER A 73 -0.84 -3.70 -0.59
CA SER A 73 -0.60 -3.43 0.84
C SER A 73 -0.66 -1.94 1.17
N PHE A 74 -1.42 -1.60 2.21
CA PHE A 74 -1.44 -0.26 2.79
C PHE A 74 -0.41 -0.10 3.92
N TYR A 75 0.12 1.10 4.01
CA TYR A 75 0.99 1.57 5.09
C TYR A 75 0.37 2.81 5.73
N THR A 76 0.69 3.10 6.98
CA THR A 76 0.29 4.37 7.59
C THR A 76 1.09 5.52 6.97
N ALA A 77 0.43 6.64 6.65
CA ALA A 77 1.05 7.81 6.03
C ALA A 77 2.30 8.28 6.79
N GLY A 78 2.27 8.27 8.14
CA GLY A 78 3.41 8.68 8.97
C GLY A 78 4.64 7.76 8.91
N ARG A 79 4.58 6.64 8.18
CA ARG A 79 5.72 5.74 7.94
C ARG A 79 6.30 5.88 6.54
N VAL A 80 5.65 6.67 5.68
CA VAL A 80 6.10 6.92 4.31
C VAL A 80 6.71 8.31 4.27
N ASP A 81 7.96 8.36 3.83
CA ASP A 81 8.60 9.61 3.44
C ASP A 81 8.30 9.83 1.95
N PHE A 82 7.50 10.83 1.60
CA PHE A 82 7.16 11.11 0.21
C PHE A 82 8.28 11.86 -0.53
N GLU A 83 9.19 12.52 0.20
CA GLU A 83 10.24 13.37 -0.38
C GLU A 83 11.26 12.53 -1.20
N ILE A 84 11.53 11.29 -0.77
CA ILE A 84 12.47 10.37 -1.43
C ILE A 84 12.04 9.92 -2.84
N TYR A 85 10.82 10.29 -3.27
CA TYR A 85 10.23 9.91 -4.55
C TYR A 85 10.14 11.09 -5.54
N LEU A 86 10.73 12.25 -5.22
CA LEU A 86 10.77 13.44 -6.08
C LEU A 86 12.16 13.72 -6.72
N ASP A 87 13.07 12.74 -6.71
CA ASP A 87 14.42 12.86 -7.31
C ASP A 87 14.42 13.12 -8.83
#